data_AF-A0A7W0IXF8-F1
#
_entry.id   AF-A0A7W0IXF8-F1
#
_cell.length_a   1.000
_cell.length_b   1.000
_cell.length_c   1.000
_cell.angle_alpha   90.00
_cell.angle_beta   90.00
_cell.angle_gamma   90.00
#
_symmetry.space_group_name_H-M   'P 1'
#
loop_
_entity.id
_entity.type
_entity.pdbx_description
1 polymer ?
#
loop_
_entity_poly.entity_id
_entity_poly.type
_entity_poly.pdbx_seq_one_letter_code
_entity_poly.pdbx_strand_id
1 'polypeptide(L)'
;MSQVNLFIRLKQAREKVGISQKEIADRIGVSTNTIQSWEKDTYPKGDALVLLSEILDCSTDWLLKGLIPGNPLTEKNTTSAQHNDIINQFKNQAKAKSINEGMVHLEKLNPAALDKIEVYVRGMLDGIQLNSGMTNANALNPSAGEPMLDANGIRKIV
;
A
#
# COMPACT_ATOMS: atom_id res chain seq x y z
N MET A 1 25.39 -18.84 6.59
CA MET A 1 23.97 -18.43 6.63
C MET A 1 23.17 -19.60 7.16
N SER A 2 22.42 -19.41 8.25
CA SER A 2 21.60 -20.47 8.85
C SER A 2 20.53 -20.92 7.85
N GLN A 3 20.54 -22.20 7.49
CA GLN A 3 19.46 -22.81 6.70
C GLN A 3 18.16 -22.68 7.49
N VAL A 4 17.23 -21.86 6.99
CA VAL A 4 15.87 -21.80 7.55
C VAL A 4 15.25 -23.19 7.36
N ASN A 5 15.03 -23.91 8.44
CA ASN A 5 14.45 -25.24 8.45
C ASN A 5 12.94 -25.19 8.76
N LEU A 6 12.25 -26.32 8.65
CA LEU A 6 10.80 -26.39 8.89
C LEU A 6 10.43 -25.89 10.30
N PHE A 7 11.25 -26.19 11.31
CA PHE A 7 10.97 -25.87 12.71
C PHE A 7 10.84 -24.36 12.92
N ILE A 8 11.78 -23.61 12.32
CA ILE A 8 11.78 -22.15 12.34
C ILE A 8 10.58 -21.61 11.57
N ARG A 9 10.29 -22.15 10.37
CA ARG A 9 9.14 -21.71 9.56
C ARG A 9 7.80 -21.94 10.24
N LEU A 10 7.64 -23.09 10.88
CA LEU A 10 6.43 -23.43 11.64
C LEU A 10 6.19 -22.41 12.74
N LYS A 11 7.20 -22.14 13.57
CA LYS A 11 7.11 -21.15 14.63
C LYS A 11 6.79 -19.74 14.09
N GLN A 12 7.47 -19.33 13.03
CA GLN A 12 7.24 -18.02 12.38
C GLN A 12 5.83 -17.89 11.82
N ALA A 13 5.32 -18.93 11.15
CA ALA A 13 3.96 -18.93 10.61
C ALA A 13 2.92 -18.87 11.74
N ARG A 14 3.12 -19.63 12.82
CA ARG A 14 2.27 -19.56 14.00
C ARG A 14 2.23 -18.15 14.60
N GLU A 15 3.40 -17.53 14.80
CA GLU A 15 3.53 -16.18 15.35
C GLU A 15 2.90 -15.12 14.44
N LYS A 16 3.00 -15.30 13.11
CA LYS A 16 2.36 -14.43 12.11
C LYS A 16 0.83 -14.49 12.18
N VAL A 17 0.27 -15.68 12.36
CA VAL A 17 -1.18 -15.87 12.51
C VAL A 17 -1.67 -15.44 13.91
N GLY A 18 -0.76 -15.35 14.89
CA GLY A 18 -1.06 -14.83 16.23
C GLY A 18 -1.69 -15.86 17.18
N ILE A 19 -1.48 -17.16 16.95
CA ILE A 19 -2.03 -18.24 17.78
C ILE A 19 -0.97 -18.89 18.68
N SER A 20 -1.40 -19.41 19.82
CA SER A 20 -0.54 -20.14 20.75
C SER A 20 -0.26 -21.57 20.29
N GLN A 21 0.80 -22.19 20.82
CA GLN A 21 1.08 -23.61 20.58
C GLN A 21 -0.06 -24.51 21.07
N LYS A 22 -0.73 -24.11 22.17
CA LYS A 22 -1.88 -24.82 22.72
C LYS A 22 -3.07 -24.80 21.75
N GLU A 23 -3.37 -23.66 21.13
CA GLU A 23 -4.47 -23.57 20.17
C GLU A 23 -4.23 -24.44 18.93
N ILE A 24 -2.99 -24.53 18.43
CA ILE A 24 -2.66 -25.48 17.35
C ILE A 24 -2.85 -26.91 17.83
N ALA A 25 -2.36 -27.24 19.03
CA ALA A 25 -2.46 -28.58 19.61
C ALA A 25 -3.92 -29.04 19.73
N ASP A 26 -4.78 -28.15 20.25
CA ASP A 26 -6.21 -28.39 20.42
C ASP A 26 -6.91 -28.59 19.06
N ARG A 27 -6.53 -27.85 18.00
CA ARG A 27 -7.10 -28.01 16.65
C ARG A 27 -6.65 -29.27 15.92
N ILE A 28 -5.40 -29.70 16.12
CA ILE A 28 -4.84 -30.90 15.47
C ILE A 28 -5.19 -32.17 16.28
N GLY A 29 -5.50 -32.04 17.57
CA GLY A 29 -5.76 -33.18 18.45
C GLY A 29 -4.48 -33.84 18.97
N VAL A 30 -3.44 -33.05 19.21
CA VAL A 30 -2.16 -33.52 19.78
C VAL A 30 -1.83 -32.79 21.08
N SER A 31 -0.78 -33.21 21.77
CA SER A 31 -0.32 -32.51 22.98
C SER A 31 0.42 -31.21 22.63
N THR A 32 0.38 -30.20 23.51
CA THR A 32 1.18 -28.98 23.33
C THR A 32 2.68 -29.28 23.23
N ASN A 33 3.17 -30.31 23.95
CA ASN A 33 4.57 -30.76 23.85
C ASN A 33 4.92 -31.27 22.45
N THR A 34 3.96 -31.86 21.74
CA THR A 34 4.14 -32.31 20.36
C THR A 34 4.40 -31.10 19.45
N ILE A 35 3.60 -30.03 19.57
CA ILE A 35 3.81 -28.78 18.82
C ILE A 35 5.17 -28.16 19.18
N GLN A 36 5.52 -28.12 20.46
CA GLN A 36 6.80 -27.60 20.91
C GLN A 36 7.99 -28.37 20.31
N SER A 37 7.90 -29.70 20.21
CA SER A 37 8.95 -30.50 19.57
C SER A 37 8.99 -30.27 18.05
N TRP A 38 7.84 -30.08 17.38
CA TRP A 38 7.84 -29.73 15.96
C TRP A 38 8.49 -28.37 15.66
N GLU A 39 8.34 -27.40 16.57
CA GLU A 39 9.00 -26.09 16.48
C GLU A 39 10.48 -26.11 16.87
N LYS A 40 11.02 -27.26 17.31
CA LYS A 40 12.39 -27.37 17.81
C LYS A 40 13.24 -28.35 17.01
N ASP A 41 12.78 -29.59 16.83
CA ASP A 41 13.65 -30.70 16.41
C ASP A 41 12.97 -31.84 15.64
N THR A 42 11.64 -31.98 15.68
CA THR A 42 10.95 -33.09 15.01
C THR A 42 10.06 -32.64 13.86
N TYR A 43 9.79 -33.56 12.93
CA TYR A 43 8.94 -33.28 11.77
C TYR A 43 7.50 -33.78 12.01
N PRO A 44 6.47 -32.95 11.74
CA PRO A 44 5.10 -33.43 11.63
C PRO A 44 4.98 -34.41 10.45
N LYS A 45 4.11 -35.42 10.56
CA LYS A 45 3.93 -36.47 9.56
C LYS A 45 2.49 -36.52 9.04
N GLY A 46 2.34 -36.90 7.77
CA GLY A 46 1.05 -37.17 7.14
C GLY A 46 0.05 -36.04 7.35
N ASP A 47 -1.11 -36.39 7.90
CA ASP A 47 -2.26 -35.50 8.11
C ASP A 47 -1.93 -34.28 8.98
N ALA A 48 -1.03 -34.41 9.95
CA ALA A 48 -0.65 -33.28 10.81
C ALA A 48 0.02 -32.16 10.01
N LEU A 49 0.81 -32.49 8.98
CA LEU A 49 1.45 -31.48 8.13
C LEU A 49 0.41 -30.76 7.26
N VAL A 50 -0.59 -31.48 6.77
CA VAL A 50 -1.69 -30.91 5.97
C VAL A 50 -2.52 -29.97 6.85
N LEU A 51 -2.94 -30.41 8.03
CA LEU A 51 -3.68 -29.58 8.98
C LEU A 51 -2.89 -28.34 9.41
N LEU A 52 -1.58 -28.46 9.64
CA LEU A 52 -0.72 -27.30 9.92
C LEU A 52 -0.76 -26.29 8.77
N SER A 53 -0.69 -26.76 7.52
CA SER A 53 -0.71 -25.88 6.35
C SER A 53 -2.03 -25.12 6.24
N GLU A 54 -3.16 -25.76 6.55
CA GLU A 54 -4.49 -25.15 6.57
C GLU A 54 -4.65 -24.14 7.72
N ILE A 55 -4.25 -24.52 8.95
CA ILE A 55 -4.36 -23.65 10.14
C ILE A 55 -3.49 -22.40 9.99
N LEU A 56 -2.33 -22.52 9.35
CA LEU A 56 -1.33 -21.47 9.24
C LEU A 56 -1.41 -20.68 7.92
N ASP A 57 -2.41 -20.97 7.09
CA ASP A 57 -2.63 -20.34 5.78
C ASP A 57 -1.35 -20.30 4.92
N CYS A 58 -0.73 -21.47 4.74
CA CYS A 58 0.48 -21.64 3.95
C CYS A 58 0.50 -22.99 3.22
N SER A 59 1.42 -23.18 2.28
CA SER A 59 1.56 -24.48 1.60
C SER A 59 2.47 -25.44 2.38
N THR A 60 2.23 -26.74 2.23
CA THR A 60 3.12 -27.78 2.76
C THR A 60 4.53 -27.68 2.17
N ASP A 61 4.66 -27.31 0.89
CA ASP A 61 5.96 -27.03 0.25
C ASP A 61 6.68 -25.85 0.89
N TRP A 62 5.97 -24.80 1.29
CA TRP A 62 6.58 -23.68 2.00
C TRP A 62 7.08 -24.13 3.37
N LEU A 63 6.28 -24.87 4.15
CA LEU A 63 6.71 -25.40 5.45
C LEU A 63 7.95 -26.31 5.31
N LEU A 64 7.93 -27.24 4.36
CA LEU A 64 9.00 -28.23 4.20
C LEU A 64 10.27 -27.66 3.56
N LYS A 65 10.12 -26.87 2.49
CA LYS A 65 11.23 -26.48 1.61
C LYS A 65 11.48 -24.97 1.57
N GLY A 66 10.58 -24.16 2.14
CA GLY A 66 10.64 -22.70 2.02
C GLY A 66 10.30 -22.20 0.62
N LEU A 67 9.67 -23.03 -0.22
CA LEU A 67 9.29 -22.65 -1.58
C LEU A 67 8.03 -21.79 -1.54
N ILE A 68 8.08 -20.65 -2.21
CA ILE A 68 6.93 -19.75 -2.38
C ILE A 68 6.42 -19.96 -3.81
N PRO A 69 5.15 -20.39 -3.99
CA PRO A 69 4.58 -20.55 -5.33
C PRO A 69 4.70 -19.25 -6.14
N GLY A 70 5.18 -19.33 -7.38
CA GLY A 70 5.36 -18.17 -8.26
C GLY A 70 6.53 -17.26 -7.89
N ASN A 71 7.43 -17.66 -6.97
CA ASN A 71 8.63 -16.89 -6.70
C ASN A 71 9.65 -17.07 -7.84
N PRO A 72 9.95 -16.01 -8.61
CA PRO A 72 10.86 -16.07 -9.76
C PRO A 72 12.30 -16.44 -9.36
N LEU A 73 12.65 -16.36 -8.08
CA LEU A 73 13.95 -16.74 -7.54
C LEU A 73 14.07 -18.26 -7.24
N THR A 74 12.95 -19.00 -7.24
CA THR A 74 12.93 -20.44 -6.92
C THR A 74 12.74 -21.34 -8.13
N GLU A 75 12.28 -20.78 -9.26
CA GLU A 75 12.16 -21.53 -10.50
C GLU A 75 13.52 -21.60 -11.21
N LYS A 76 14.10 -22.80 -11.27
CA LYS A 76 15.33 -23.10 -12.03
C LYS A 76 15.19 -22.94 -13.56
N ASN A 77 14.08 -22.35 -14.05
CA ASN A 77 13.74 -22.26 -15.47
C ASN A 77 13.60 -20.83 -16.00
N THR A 78 14.08 -19.81 -15.28
CA THR A 78 14.19 -18.47 -15.87
C THR A 78 15.40 -18.44 -16.80
N THR A 79 15.18 -18.65 -18.10
CA THR A 79 16.23 -18.46 -19.10
C THR A 79 16.78 -17.05 -19.00
N SER A 80 18.07 -16.83 -19.31
CA SER A 80 18.72 -15.52 -19.27
C SER A 80 17.94 -14.40 -19.98
N ALA A 81 17.13 -14.74 -20.98
CA ALA A 81 16.18 -13.83 -21.64
C ALA A 81 15.05 -13.33 -20.72
N GLN A 82 14.37 -14.22 -19.99
CA GLN A 82 13.32 -13.83 -19.03
C GLN A 82 13.88 -13.02 -17.86
N HIS A 83 15.14 -13.30 -17.47
CA HIS A 83 15.84 -12.51 -16.46
C HIS A 83 16.05 -11.06 -16.92
N ASN A 84 16.38 -10.85 -18.20
CA ASN A 84 16.55 -9.52 -18.78
C ASN A 84 15.22 -8.76 -18.89
N ASP A 85 14.11 -9.44 -19.20
CA ASP A 85 12.78 -8.82 -19.27
C ASP A 85 12.30 -8.34 -17.90
N ILE A 86 12.50 -9.15 -16.86
CA ILE A 86 12.23 -8.75 -15.47
C ILE A 86 13.07 -7.54 -15.08
N ILE A 87 14.39 -7.56 -15.36
CA ILE A 87 15.28 -6.42 -15.10
C ILE A 87 14.82 -5.18 -15.87
N ASN A 88 14.42 -5.31 -17.14
CA ASN A 88 13.92 -4.20 -17.95
C ASN A 88 12.59 -3.64 -17.42
N GLN A 89 11.70 -4.48 -16.89
CA GLN A 89 10.46 -4.06 -16.26
C GLN A 89 10.72 -3.23 -14.98
N PHE A 90 11.77 -3.56 -14.22
CA PHE A 90 12.21 -2.79 -13.05
C PHE A 90 13.05 -1.55 -13.39
N LYS A 91 13.54 -1.35 -14.63
CA LYS A 91 14.24 -0.09 -15.01
C LYS A 91 13.35 1.14 -14.89
N ASN A 92 12.03 0.97 -14.88
CA ASN A 92 11.09 2.05 -14.58
C ASN A 92 10.96 2.35 -13.07
N GLN A 93 11.78 1.74 -12.21
CA GLN A 93 11.87 2.04 -10.78
C GLN A 93 12.17 3.52 -10.53
N ALA A 94 12.88 4.21 -11.43
CA ALA A 94 13.06 5.67 -11.34
C ALA A 94 11.72 6.42 -11.44
N LYS A 95 10.82 5.98 -12.34
CA LYS A 95 9.47 6.51 -12.48
C LYS A 95 8.58 6.14 -11.29
N ALA A 96 8.65 4.89 -10.83
CA ALA A 96 7.90 4.43 -9.65
C ALA A 96 8.35 5.16 -8.37
N LYS A 97 9.65 5.41 -8.22
CA LYS A 97 10.24 6.17 -7.11
C LYS A 97 9.81 7.63 -7.16
N SER A 98 9.84 8.28 -8.32
CA SER A 98 9.39 9.67 -8.48
C SER A 98 7.87 9.81 -8.25
N ILE A 99 7.06 8.82 -8.62
CA ILE A 99 5.63 8.77 -8.26
C ILE A 99 5.45 8.66 -6.74
N ASN A 100 6.16 7.74 -6.08
CA ASN A 100 6.05 7.54 -4.63
C ASN A 100 6.57 8.76 -3.84
N GLU A 101 7.67 9.37 -4.28
CA GLU A 101 8.20 10.61 -3.72
C GLU A 101 7.21 11.78 -3.87
N GLY A 102 6.51 11.86 -5.01
CA GLY A 102 5.42 12.82 -5.22
C GLY A 102 4.23 12.58 -4.29
N MET A 103 3.79 11.34 -4.14
CA MET A 103 2.67 10.96 -3.28
C MET A 103 2.93 11.29 -1.80
N VAL A 104 4.14 11.03 -1.31
CA VAL A 104 4.58 11.40 0.05
C VAL A 104 4.57 12.92 0.27
N HIS A 105 4.85 13.72 -0.76
CA HIS A 105 4.76 15.18 -0.66
C HIS A 105 3.30 15.66 -0.64
N LEU A 106 2.41 15.00 -1.38
CA LEU A 106 0.98 15.29 -1.35
C LEU A 106 0.33 14.94 -0.01
N GLU A 107 0.75 13.84 0.64
CA GLU A 107 0.30 13.48 2.00
C GLU A 107 0.72 14.50 3.06
N LYS A 108 1.83 15.22 2.84
CA LYS A 108 2.31 16.30 3.73
C LYS A 108 1.56 17.62 3.54
N LEU A 109 0.72 17.74 2.51
CA LEU A 109 -0.16 18.90 2.36
C LEU A 109 -1.30 18.77 3.38
N ASN A 110 -1.22 19.57 4.44
CA ASN A 110 -2.31 19.75 5.40
C ASN A 110 -3.61 20.14 4.66
N PRO A 111 -4.81 19.65 5.04
CA PRO A 111 -6.10 20.01 4.44
C PRO A 111 -6.31 21.52 4.15
N ALA A 112 -5.73 22.41 4.96
CA ALA A 112 -5.77 23.86 4.70
C ALA A 112 -5.03 24.32 3.41
N ALA A 113 -4.05 23.54 2.94
CA ALA A 113 -3.36 23.79 1.67
C ALA A 113 -4.17 23.25 0.48
N LEU A 114 -4.89 22.13 0.67
CA LEU A 114 -5.81 21.58 -0.34
C LEU A 114 -7.02 22.51 -0.57
N ASP A 115 -7.55 23.13 0.49
CA ASP A 115 -8.64 24.11 0.42
C ASP A 115 -8.26 25.34 -0.44
N LYS A 116 -7.03 25.85 -0.30
CA LYS A 116 -6.52 26.96 -1.12
C LYS A 116 -6.36 26.58 -2.58
N ILE A 117 -5.94 25.34 -2.87
CA ILE A 117 -5.84 24.82 -4.22
C ILE A 117 -7.24 24.63 -4.81
N GLU A 118 -8.20 24.12 -4.05
CA GLU A 118 -9.59 23.98 -4.49
C GLU A 118 -10.21 25.34 -4.85
N VAL A 119 -10.04 26.36 -3.99
CA VAL A 119 -10.52 27.72 -4.25
C VAL A 119 -9.90 28.31 -5.52
N TYR A 120 -8.60 28.09 -5.73
CA TYR A 120 -7.90 28.57 -6.92
C TYR A 120 -8.37 27.86 -8.21
N VAL A 121 -8.54 26.54 -8.17
CA VAL A 121 -9.04 25.73 -9.30
C VAL A 121 -10.49 26.10 -9.62
N ARG A 122 -11.34 26.29 -8.61
CA ARG A 122 -12.72 26.79 -8.79
C ARG A 122 -12.73 28.17 -9.45
N GLY A 123 -11.91 29.10 -8.96
CA GLY A 123 -11.79 30.43 -9.57
C GLY A 123 -11.31 30.42 -11.03
N MET A 124 -10.43 29.47 -11.41
CA MET A 124 -10.05 29.27 -12.81
C MET A 124 -11.18 28.66 -13.66
N LEU A 125 -11.92 27.69 -13.13
CA LEU A 125 -13.05 27.07 -13.82
C LEU A 125 -14.22 28.07 -13.99
N ASP A 126 -14.47 28.90 -12.98
CA ASP A 126 -15.49 29.95 -13.03
C ASP A 126 -15.13 31.07 -14.02
N GLY A 127 -13.82 31.33 -14.20
CA GLY A 127 -13.28 32.25 -15.23
C GLY A 127 -13.30 31.68 -16.65
N ILE A 128 -13.44 30.36 -16.81
CA ILE A 128 -13.78 29.69 -18.07
C ILE A 128 -15.30 29.52 -18.10
N GLN A 129 -16.05 30.63 -18.11
CA GLN A 129 -17.48 30.56 -18.42
C GLN A 129 -17.64 29.94 -19.82
N LEU A 130 -18.06 28.67 -19.86
CA LEU A 130 -18.60 28.06 -21.07
C LEU A 130 -19.79 28.92 -21.49
N ASN A 131 -19.57 29.75 -22.51
CA ASN A 131 -20.64 30.35 -23.29
C ASN A 131 -21.48 29.21 -23.87
N SER A 132 -22.56 28.83 -23.20
CA SER A 132 -23.62 27.99 -23.74
C SER A 132 -24.91 28.13 -22.92
N GLY A 133 -25.73 29.13 -23.27
CA GLY A 133 -27.18 28.97 -23.27
C GLY A 133 -27.95 29.42 -22.02
N MET A 134 -28.37 30.69 -22.05
CA MET A 134 -29.71 31.17 -21.70
C MET A 134 -30.46 30.49 -20.53
N THR A 135 -30.63 31.20 -19.42
CA THR A 135 -31.97 31.61 -18.94
C THR A 135 -31.86 32.77 -17.93
N ASN A 136 -32.82 33.67 -18.06
CA ASN A 136 -32.94 35.01 -17.49
C ASN A 136 -33.57 34.97 -16.07
N ALA A 137 -33.11 35.84 -15.14
CA ALA A 137 -34.01 36.66 -14.31
C ALA A 137 -33.23 37.68 -13.44
N ASN A 138 -33.33 38.95 -13.82
CA ASN A 138 -33.44 40.13 -12.93
C ASN A 138 -32.56 40.22 -11.66
N ALA A 139 -31.56 41.10 -11.72
CA ALA A 139 -31.39 42.16 -10.70
C ALA A 139 -30.54 43.30 -11.28
N LEU A 140 -31.23 44.30 -11.84
CA LEU A 140 -30.72 45.66 -12.05
C LEU A 140 -30.29 46.25 -10.70
N ASN A 141 -29.07 46.79 -10.59
CA ASN A 141 -28.85 48.25 -10.59
C ASN A 141 -27.37 48.60 -10.24
N PRO A 142 -26.66 49.37 -11.10
CA PRO A 142 -25.32 49.91 -10.85
C PRO A 142 -25.36 51.22 -10.04
N SER A 143 -24.84 51.24 -8.81
CA SER A 143 -24.49 52.51 -8.13
C SER A 143 -23.65 52.29 -6.87
N ALA A 144 -22.32 52.26 -7.02
CA ALA A 144 -21.37 52.80 -6.04
C ALA A 144 -19.99 52.87 -6.72
N GLY A 145 -19.46 54.08 -6.88
CA GLY A 145 -18.25 54.35 -7.66
C GLY A 145 -17.00 53.67 -7.11
N GLU A 146 -16.13 53.22 -8.03
CA GLU A 146 -14.75 52.87 -7.72
C GLU A 146 -13.93 54.12 -7.41
N PRO A 147 -13.17 54.19 -6.30
CA PRO A 147 -12.02 55.08 -6.24
C PRO A 147 -10.80 54.40 -6.88
N MET A 148 -10.34 54.95 -8.01
CA MET A 148 -9.01 54.71 -8.56
C MET A 148 -7.94 55.02 -7.50
N LEU A 149 -7.01 54.08 -7.29
CA LEU A 149 -5.76 54.33 -6.57
C LEU A 149 -4.88 55.25 -7.44
N ASP A 150 -4.38 56.35 -6.89
CA ASP A 150 -3.35 57.16 -7.54
C ASP A 150 -1.93 56.71 -7.14
N ALA A 151 -0.95 57.15 -7.92
CA ALA A 151 0.38 56.57 -8.02
C ALA A 151 1.31 56.76 -6.81
N ASN A 152 0.83 57.24 -5.65
CA ASN A 152 1.68 57.56 -4.48
C ASN A 152 1.24 56.94 -3.13
N GLY A 153 0.34 55.95 -3.10
CA GLY A 153 0.38 54.90 -2.08
C GLY A 153 0.23 55.28 -0.58
N ILE A 154 -0.56 56.28 -0.19
CA ILE A 154 -0.90 56.52 1.23
C ILE A 154 -2.41 56.77 1.41
N ARG A 155 -3.06 55.96 2.25
CA ARG A 155 -4.46 56.15 2.68
C ARG A 155 -4.55 57.29 3.69
N LYS A 156 -5.44 58.26 3.47
CA LYS A 156 -6.01 59.06 4.57
C LYS A 156 -7.25 58.36 5.11
N ILE A 157 -7.26 58.18 6.42
CA ILE A 157 -8.37 57.66 7.21
C ILE A 157 -9.36 58.80 7.40
N VAL A 158 -10.63 58.58 7.05
CA VAL A 158 -11.79 59.07 7.80
C VAL A 158 -12.81 57.95 7.84
#